data_AF-A0A4Z1H7R3-F1
#
_entry.id   AF-A0A4Z1H7R3-F1
#
_cell.length_a   1.000
_cell.length_b   1.000
_cell.length_c   1.000
_cell.angle_alpha   90.00
_cell.angle_beta   90.00
_cell.angle_gamma   90.00
#
_symmetry.space_group_name_H-M   'P 1'
#
loop_
_entity.id
_entity.type
_entity.pdbx_description
1 polymer ?
#
loop_
_entity_poly.entity_id
_entity_poly.type
_entity_poly.pdbx_seq_one_letter_code
_entity_poly.pdbx_strand_id
1 'polypeptide(L)'
;MLEDSEFLRQYIQTSVDVDRLIVMGQSLEVNSDILTRIRQWIVAPFSGILWIEGPFGVEKPGQNTLVSSVISRNLQLARLSVMAKFWHYESRDWRLWNPATELLKVVYGLIGQTINMMEDDIETNGKYPDFSAQRFQRLTENTDALPAAIQLLADLISVAPALQFCIIDGLEIFDGCEGSTLFRKNLKDLITLICKSVVAKSFSGRERIFKVLFTTNGFVRELAGCHDAESFERLTYDDEEEDELLTYPRPSH
;
A
#
# COMPACT_ATOMS: atom_id res chain seq x y z
N MET A 1 -13.46 -4.95 -20.65
CA MET A 1 -12.85 -4.52 -19.37
C MET A 1 -13.56 -5.12 -18.18
N LEU A 2 -14.83 -4.79 -17.89
CA LEU A 2 -15.52 -5.33 -16.70
C LEU A 2 -15.69 -6.87 -16.74
N GLU A 3 -16.12 -7.44 -17.87
CA GLU A 3 -16.22 -8.90 -18.04
C GLU A 3 -14.84 -9.58 -17.98
N ASP A 4 -13.83 -9.02 -18.67
CA ASP A 4 -12.47 -9.55 -18.69
C ASP A 4 -11.72 -9.45 -17.35
N SER A 5 -12.27 -8.70 -16.39
CA SER A 5 -11.69 -8.48 -15.05
C SER A 5 -12.45 -9.20 -13.93
N GLU A 6 -13.52 -9.95 -14.25
CA GLU A 6 -14.34 -10.61 -13.24
C GLU A 6 -13.54 -11.58 -12.37
N PHE A 7 -12.60 -12.32 -12.97
CA PHE A 7 -11.73 -13.25 -12.26
C PHE A 7 -10.83 -12.54 -11.22
N LEU A 8 -10.60 -11.22 -11.33
CA LEU A 8 -9.79 -10.47 -10.36
C LEU A 8 -10.49 -10.30 -9.01
N ARG A 9 -11.83 -10.43 -8.98
CA ARG A 9 -12.63 -10.31 -7.75
C ARG A 9 -12.21 -11.30 -6.68
N GLN A 10 -11.71 -12.48 -7.05
CA GLN A 10 -11.24 -13.49 -6.10
C GLN A 10 -9.96 -13.07 -5.34
N TYR A 11 -9.22 -12.09 -5.84
CA TYR A 11 -7.98 -11.59 -5.20
C TYR A 11 -8.20 -10.33 -4.36
N ILE A 12 -9.39 -9.74 -4.44
CA ILE A 12 -9.80 -8.64 -3.55
C ILE A 12 -10.05 -9.26 -2.17
N GLN A 13 -9.43 -8.70 -1.14
CA GLN A 13 -9.62 -9.21 0.22
C GLN A 13 -11.09 -9.14 0.61
N THR A 14 -11.56 -10.21 1.26
CA THR A 14 -12.96 -10.27 1.67
C THR A 14 -13.24 -9.20 2.71
N SER A 15 -14.47 -8.67 2.71
CA SER A 15 -14.88 -7.71 3.73
C SER A 15 -14.77 -8.29 5.13
N VAL A 16 -14.99 -9.60 5.29
CA VAL A 16 -14.96 -10.30 6.59
C VAL A 16 -13.58 -10.24 7.23
N ASP A 17 -12.51 -10.45 6.46
CA ASP A 17 -11.13 -10.40 6.98
C ASP A 17 -10.78 -8.99 7.46
N VAL A 18 -11.16 -7.98 6.68
CA VAL A 18 -10.87 -6.57 7.00
C VAL A 18 -11.77 -6.06 8.13
N ASP A 19 -13.05 -6.45 8.17
CA ASP A 19 -14.00 -6.10 9.22
C ASP A 19 -13.54 -6.62 10.59
N ARG A 20 -12.95 -7.82 10.64
CA ARG A 20 -12.34 -8.33 11.88
C ARG A 20 -11.20 -7.43 12.37
N LEU A 21 -10.30 -7.01 11.48
CA LEU A 21 -9.21 -6.08 11.82
C LEU A 21 -9.76 -4.74 12.32
N ILE A 22 -10.79 -4.22 11.66
CA ILE A 22 -11.44 -2.96 12.04
C ILE A 22 -12.02 -3.06 13.46
N VAL A 23 -12.77 -4.13 13.76
CA VAL A 23 -13.36 -4.34 15.09
C VAL A 23 -12.27 -4.44 16.15
N MET A 24 -11.18 -5.16 15.89
CA MET A 24 -10.04 -5.25 16.80
C MET A 24 -9.32 -3.90 16.99
N GLY A 25 -9.27 -3.07 15.95
CA GLY A 25 -8.60 -1.76 15.97
C GLY A 25 -9.41 -0.63 16.62
N GLN A 26 -10.71 -0.80 16.86
CA GLN A 26 -11.56 0.26 17.43
C GLN A 26 -11.18 0.67 18.85
N SER A 27 -10.59 -0.22 19.62
CA SER A 27 -10.14 0.04 21.00
C SER A 27 -8.65 0.33 21.11
N LEU A 28 -7.95 0.50 19.98
CA LEU A 28 -6.51 0.69 19.98
C LEU A 28 -6.16 2.13 20.39
N GLU A 29 -5.34 2.27 21.43
CA GLU A 29 -4.68 3.52 21.74
C GLU A 29 -3.44 3.68 20.86
N VAL A 30 -3.43 4.72 20.03
CA VAL A 30 -2.32 5.06 19.14
C VAL A 30 -1.60 6.25 19.71
N ASN A 31 -0.26 6.25 19.64
CA ASN A 31 0.57 7.40 19.98
C ASN A 31 0.00 8.68 19.33
N SER A 32 -0.10 9.76 20.11
CA SER A 32 -0.76 11.01 19.69
C SER A 32 -0.07 11.69 18.52
N ASP A 33 1.24 11.55 18.41
CA ASP A 33 2.06 12.19 17.40
C ASP A 33 1.89 11.49 16.07
N ILE A 34 1.93 10.15 16.07
CA ILE A 34 1.60 9.33 14.90
C ILE A 34 0.16 9.63 14.42
N LEU A 35 -0.80 9.70 15.34
CA LEU A 35 -2.19 10.04 15.00
C LEU A 35 -2.29 11.45 14.39
N THR A 36 -1.53 12.40 14.92
CA THR A 36 -1.47 13.78 14.40
C THR A 36 -0.88 13.81 13.00
N ARG A 37 0.22 13.10 12.74
CA ARG A 37 0.84 12.99 11.41
C ARG A 37 -0.06 12.30 10.40
N ILE A 38 -0.74 11.22 10.78
CA ILE A 38 -1.76 10.58 9.92
C ILE A 38 -2.84 11.58 9.52
N ARG A 39 -3.38 12.35 10.49
CA ARG A 39 -4.41 13.35 10.21
C ARG A 39 -3.90 14.43 9.26
N GLN A 40 -2.70 14.96 9.50
CA GLN A 40 -2.05 15.94 8.62
C GLN A 40 -1.87 15.40 7.21
N TRP A 41 -1.38 14.16 7.08
CA TRP A 41 -1.22 13.49 5.79
C TRP A 41 -2.56 13.29 5.07
N ILE A 42 -3.64 12.89 5.76
CA ILE A 42 -4.97 12.72 5.15
C ILE A 42 -5.49 14.06 4.59
N VAL A 43 -5.40 15.14 5.35
CA VAL A 43 -6.01 16.45 4.97
C VAL A 43 -5.12 17.31 4.09
N ALA A 44 -3.83 16.96 3.92
CA ALA A 44 -2.91 17.73 3.10
C ALA A 44 -3.41 17.83 1.64
N PRO A 45 -3.36 19.01 1.01
CA PRO A 45 -3.89 19.22 -0.35
C PRO A 45 -2.94 18.71 -1.46
N PHE A 46 -1.95 17.88 -1.11
CA PHE A 46 -0.95 17.35 -2.03
C PHE A 46 -0.77 15.84 -1.85
N SER A 47 -0.25 15.20 -2.90
CA SER A 47 0.16 13.80 -2.90
C SER A 47 1.29 13.57 -1.91
N GLY A 48 1.28 12.44 -1.19
CA GLY A 48 2.32 12.13 -0.21
C GLY A 48 2.34 10.66 0.16
N ILE A 49 3.52 10.17 0.53
CA ILE A 49 3.76 8.82 1.05
C ILE A 49 4.02 8.96 2.54
N LEU A 50 3.25 8.24 3.34
CA LEU A 50 3.50 8.05 4.76
C LEU A 50 3.88 6.58 4.98
N TRP A 51 5.03 6.34 5.62
CA TRP A 51 5.44 5.01 6.06
C TRP A 51 5.48 5.00 7.59
N ILE A 52 4.63 4.18 8.20
CA ILE A 52 4.68 3.92 9.64
C ILE A 52 5.35 2.57 9.86
N GLU A 53 6.53 2.61 10.45
CA GLU A 53 7.30 1.43 10.81
C GLU A 53 7.12 1.13 12.30
N GLY A 54 6.62 -0.07 12.56
CA GLY A 54 6.46 -0.63 13.89
C GLY A 54 7.60 -1.57 14.24
N PRO A 55 7.65 -2.03 15.50
CA PRO A 55 8.66 -2.99 15.94
C PRO A 55 8.58 -4.32 15.16
N PHE A 56 9.74 -4.91 14.91
CA PHE A 56 9.84 -6.22 14.24
C PHE A 56 9.46 -7.36 15.19
N GLY A 57 8.84 -8.42 14.65
CA GLY A 57 8.58 -9.66 15.40
C GLY A 57 7.41 -9.61 16.38
N VAL A 58 6.52 -8.62 16.27
CA VAL A 58 5.29 -8.55 17.09
C VAL A 58 4.26 -9.61 16.71
N GLU A 59 3.38 -9.92 17.66
CA GLU A 59 2.22 -10.77 17.43
C GLU A 59 1.28 -10.14 16.37
N LYS A 60 0.71 -10.99 15.50
CA LYS A 60 -0.17 -10.54 14.42
C LYS A 60 -1.65 -10.72 14.80
N PRO A 61 -2.54 -9.77 14.48
CA PRO A 61 -2.26 -8.51 13.78
C PRO A 61 -1.54 -7.50 14.69
N GLY A 62 -0.50 -6.85 14.14
CA GLY A 62 0.23 -5.81 14.87
C GLY A 62 -0.57 -4.51 14.94
N GLN A 63 -0.12 -3.59 15.80
CA GLN A 63 -0.71 -2.24 15.95
C GLN A 63 -0.87 -1.54 14.60
N ASN A 64 0.16 -1.60 13.75
CA ASN A 64 0.18 -1.00 12.42
C ASN A 64 -0.92 -1.53 11.48
N THR A 65 -1.16 -2.83 11.47
CA THR A 65 -2.25 -3.46 10.72
C THR A 65 -3.61 -2.99 11.20
N LEU A 66 -3.78 -2.86 12.52
CA LEU A 66 -5.04 -2.38 13.11
C LEU A 66 -5.29 -0.90 12.76
N VAL A 67 -4.28 -0.04 12.91
CA VAL A 67 -4.37 1.39 12.56
C VAL A 67 -4.71 1.58 11.09
N SER A 68 -3.98 0.93 10.18
CA SER A 68 -4.21 1.05 8.74
C SER A 68 -5.59 0.52 8.34
N SER A 69 -6.11 -0.52 9.00
CA SER A 69 -7.47 -1.03 8.76
C SER A 69 -8.57 -0.03 9.15
N VAL A 70 -8.41 0.66 10.29
CA VAL A 70 -9.34 1.68 10.77
C VAL A 70 -9.30 2.92 9.86
N ILE A 71 -8.10 3.34 9.41
CA ILE A 71 -7.95 4.42 8.42
C ILE A 71 -8.68 4.06 7.13
N SER A 72 -8.42 2.87 6.58
CA SER A 72 -9.07 2.38 5.36
C SER A 72 -10.59 2.44 5.47
N ARG A 73 -11.15 1.95 6.59
CA ARG A 73 -12.59 2.01 6.85
C ARG A 73 -13.13 3.42 6.90
N ASN A 74 -12.46 4.33 7.60
CA ASN A 74 -12.91 5.71 7.73
C ASN A 74 -12.91 6.44 6.38
N LEU A 75 -11.90 6.20 5.54
CA LEU A 75 -11.84 6.73 4.18
C LEU A 75 -12.97 6.16 3.30
N GLN A 76 -13.26 4.86 3.40
CA GLN A 76 -14.38 4.22 2.71
C GLN A 76 -15.74 4.76 3.17
N LEU A 77 -15.94 4.97 4.49
CA LEU A 77 -17.15 5.58 5.05
C LEU A 77 -17.35 7.02 4.56
N ALA A 78 -16.24 7.74 4.34
CA ALA A 78 -16.23 9.06 3.73
C ALA A 78 -16.41 9.03 2.19
N ARG A 79 -16.65 7.84 1.59
CA ARG A 79 -16.82 7.62 0.14
C ARG A 79 -15.61 8.07 -0.69
N LEU A 80 -14.41 7.95 -0.13
CA LEU A 80 -13.17 8.21 -0.85
C LEU A 80 -12.70 6.94 -1.59
N SER A 81 -12.01 7.13 -2.72
CA SER A 81 -11.44 6.03 -3.50
C SER A 81 -10.21 5.46 -2.78
N VAL A 82 -10.33 4.23 -2.27
CA VAL A 82 -9.30 3.60 -1.42
C VAL A 82 -8.98 2.20 -1.94
N MET A 83 -7.73 1.95 -2.31
CA MET A 83 -7.22 0.59 -2.50
C MET A 83 -6.43 0.19 -1.26
N ALA A 84 -6.76 -0.96 -0.69
CA ALA A 84 -6.11 -1.45 0.51
C ALA A 84 -5.66 -2.91 0.33
N LYS A 85 -4.48 -3.22 0.86
CA LYS A 85 -3.99 -4.59 0.99
C LYS A 85 -3.35 -4.77 2.36
N PHE A 86 -3.84 -5.74 3.11
CA PHE A 86 -3.30 -6.16 4.41
C PHE A 86 -2.73 -7.57 4.28
N TRP A 87 -1.42 -7.75 4.42
CA TRP A 87 -0.84 -9.10 4.45
C TRP A 87 -1.16 -9.77 5.78
N HIS A 88 -2.07 -10.74 5.70
CA HIS A 88 -2.22 -11.73 6.76
C HIS A 88 -1.48 -13.00 6.37
N TYR A 89 -0.61 -13.46 7.26
CA TYR A 89 0.07 -14.74 7.11
C TYR A 89 -0.22 -15.58 8.33
N GLU A 90 -0.94 -16.66 8.09
CA GLU A 90 -1.05 -17.73 9.06
C GLU A 90 0.18 -18.61 8.92
N SER A 91 0.98 -18.70 9.99
CA SER A 91 2.17 -19.55 10.05
C SER A 91 1.89 -21.03 9.76
N ARG A 92 0.62 -21.45 9.82
CA ARG A 92 0.15 -22.79 9.48
C ARG A 92 0.25 -23.10 7.97
N ASP A 93 0.20 -22.07 7.13
CA ASP A 93 0.21 -22.20 5.66
C ASP A 93 1.59 -22.02 5.03
N TRP A 94 2.65 -22.01 5.86
CA TRP A 94 4.02 -21.76 5.43
C TRP A 94 4.50 -22.63 4.26
N ARG A 95 3.98 -23.86 4.16
CA ARG A 95 4.34 -24.82 3.10
C ARG A 95 3.75 -24.47 1.74
N LEU A 96 2.66 -23.74 1.71
CA LEU A 96 1.98 -23.28 0.49
C LEU A 96 2.40 -21.86 0.11
N TRP A 97 3.17 -21.20 0.98
CA TRP A 97 3.56 -19.82 0.81
C TRP A 97 4.67 -19.67 -0.24
N ASN A 98 4.37 -18.88 -1.26
CA ASN A 98 5.32 -18.52 -2.30
C ASN A 98 5.32 -17.00 -2.47
N PRO A 99 6.45 -16.30 -2.22
CA PRO A 99 6.49 -14.83 -2.24
C PRO A 99 6.00 -14.23 -3.57
N ALA A 100 6.39 -14.82 -4.70
CA ALA A 100 6.02 -14.32 -6.02
C ALA A 100 4.54 -14.53 -6.32
N THR A 101 3.97 -15.65 -5.87
CA THR A 101 2.52 -15.92 -5.99
C THR A 101 1.72 -14.96 -5.12
N GLU A 102 2.16 -14.70 -3.89
CA GLU A 102 1.50 -13.74 -3.01
C GLU A 102 1.59 -12.31 -3.54
N LEU A 103 2.74 -11.91 -4.11
CA LEU A 103 2.87 -10.63 -4.80
C LEU A 103 1.94 -10.53 -6.01
N LEU A 104 1.78 -11.61 -6.78
CA LEU A 104 0.86 -11.63 -7.93
C LEU A 104 -0.59 -11.40 -7.47
N LYS A 105 -1.03 -12.11 -6.44
CA LYS A 105 -2.37 -11.92 -5.83
C LYS A 105 -2.57 -10.47 -5.37
N VAL A 106 -1.53 -9.84 -4.84
CA VAL A 106 -1.59 -8.43 -4.40
C VAL A 106 -1.79 -7.50 -5.56
N VAL A 107 -0.97 -7.62 -6.60
CA VAL A 107 -1.10 -6.79 -7.80
C VAL A 107 -2.48 -6.98 -8.41
N TYR A 108 -3.00 -8.22 -8.47
CA TYR A 108 -4.34 -8.51 -8.98
C TYR A 108 -5.45 -7.92 -8.13
N GLY A 109 -5.32 -8.00 -6.80
CA GLY A 109 -6.25 -7.37 -5.87
C GLY A 109 -6.27 -5.84 -6.01
N LEU A 110 -5.12 -5.20 -6.23
CA LEU A 110 -5.02 -3.75 -6.46
C LEU A 110 -5.63 -3.36 -7.81
N ILE A 111 -5.38 -4.14 -8.87
CA ILE A 111 -6.02 -3.95 -10.19
C ILE A 111 -7.54 -4.05 -10.05
N GLY A 112 -8.05 -5.12 -9.43
CA GLY A 112 -9.49 -5.32 -9.24
C GLY A 112 -10.14 -4.20 -8.43
N GLN A 113 -9.49 -3.76 -7.34
CA GLN A 113 -9.97 -2.62 -6.55
C GLN A 113 -9.97 -1.33 -7.38
N THR A 114 -8.92 -1.06 -8.15
CA THR A 114 -8.82 0.14 -8.98
C THR A 114 -9.89 0.18 -10.07
N ILE A 115 -10.20 -0.96 -10.70
CA ILE A 115 -11.30 -1.08 -11.66
C ILE A 115 -12.65 -0.82 -10.99
N ASN A 116 -12.88 -1.35 -9.79
CA ASN A 116 -14.12 -1.11 -9.05
C ASN A 116 -14.33 0.36 -8.64
N MET A 117 -13.26 1.16 -8.56
CA MET A 117 -13.35 2.60 -8.29
C MET A 117 -13.65 3.44 -9.53
N MET A 118 -13.49 2.84 -10.72
CA MET A 118 -13.82 3.46 -11.99
C MET A 118 -15.29 3.13 -12.30
N GLU A 119 -16.22 3.85 -11.69
CA GLU A 119 -17.60 3.93 -12.21
C GLU A 119 -17.58 4.64 -13.59
N ASP A 120 -18.61 4.43 -14.42
CA ASP A 120 -18.73 4.61 -15.89
C ASP A 120 -18.16 5.90 -16.58
N ASP A 121 -17.56 6.82 -15.82
CA ASP A 121 -17.00 8.11 -16.24
C ASP A 121 -15.54 8.03 -16.76
N ILE A 122 -15.20 7.00 -17.54
CA ILE A 122 -14.01 7.11 -18.40
C ILE A 122 -14.38 8.05 -19.55
N GLU A 123 -14.34 9.36 -19.31
CA GLU A 123 -14.58 10.39 -20.34
C GLU A 123 -13.63 10.16 -21.52
N THR A 124 -14.10 9.54 -22.61
CA THR A 124 -13.29 8.95 -23.70
C THR A 124 -12.47 9.94 -24.56
N ASN A 125 -12.28 11.18 -24.13
CA ASN A 125 -11.72 12.26 -24.96
C ASN A 125 -10.22 12.48 -24.79
N GLY A 126 -9.43 11.40 -24.66
CA GLY A 126 -7.97 11.47 -24.50
C GLY A 126 -7.22 10.25 -25.05
N LYS A 127 -5.88 10.34 -25.13
CA LYS A 127 -4.99 9.22 -25.45
C LYS A 127 -4.93 8.28 -24.23
N TYR A 128 -5.98 7.48 -24.05
CA TYR A 128 -6.09 6.51 -22.97
C TYR A 128 -5.06 5.39 -23.12
N PRO A 129 -4.55 4.82 -22.01
CA PRO A 129 -3.84 3.55 -22.05
C PRO A 129 -4.70 2.45 -22.68
N ASP A 130 -4.05 1.45 -23.27
CA ASP A 130 -4.73 0.29 -23.82
C ASP A 130 -5.32 -0.57 -22.69
N PHE A 131 -6.64 -0.73 -22.65
CA PHE A 131 -7.38 -1.63 -21.75
C PHE A 131 -8.11 -2.74 -22.51
N SER A 132 -7.56 -3.15 -23.66
CA SER A 132 -8.10 -4.24 -24.48
C SER A 132 -8.14 -5.57 -23.71
N ALA A 133 -9.07 -6.44 -24.09
CA ALA A 133 -9.19 -7.80 -23.54
C ALA A 133 -7.88 -8.60 -23.63
N GLN A 134 -7.07 -8.36 -24.68
CA GLN A 134 -5.77 -9.02 -24.85
C GLN A 134 -4.80 -8.75 -23.70
N ARG A 135 -4.89 -7.59 -23.05
CA ARG A 135 -4.06 -7.30 -21.88
C ARG A 135 -4.52 -8.05 -20.64
N PHE A 136 -5.83 -8.13 -20.43
CA PHE A 136 -6.41 -8.91 -19.34
C PHE A 136 -6.15 -10.41 -19.51
N GLN A 137 -6.15 -10.91 -20.75
CA GLN A 137 -5.78 -12.30 -21.06
C GLN A 137 -4.32 -12.66 -20.72
N ARG A 138 -3.42 -11.68 -20.57
CA ARG A 138 -2.04 -11.91 -20.10
C ARG A 138 -1.94 -12.09 -18.59
N LEU A 139 -3.02 -11.79 -17.86
CA LEU A 139 -3.09 -11.97 -16.42
C LEU A 139 -3.41 -13.44 -16.10
N THR A 140 -2.37 -14.26 -16.11
CA THR A 140 -2.45 -15.69 -15.76
C THR A 140 -2.02 -15.93 -14.32
N GLU A 141 -2.40 -17.07 -13.72
CA GLU A 141 -1.99 -17.43 -12.36
C GLU A 141 -0.48 -17.75 -12.22
N ASN A 142 0.28 -17.66 -13.32
CA ASN A 142 1.73 -17.79 -13.30
C ASN A 142 2.39 -16.46 -12.91
N THR A 143 3.40 -16.52 -12.04
CA THR A 143 4.23 -15.39 -11.61
C THR A 143 4.94 -14.65 -12.76
N ASP A 144 5.09 -15.27 -13.93
CA ASP A 144 5.58 -14.62 -15.15
C ASP A 144 4.66 -13.48 -15.63
N ALA A 145 3.40 -13.45 -15.18
CA ALA A 145 2.45 -12.37 -15.47
C ALA A 145 2.70 -11.08 -14.66
N LEU A 146 3.54 -11.13 -13.62
CA LEU A 146 3.81 -9.99 -12.71
C LEU A 146 4.18 -8.69 -13.46
N PRO A 147 5.14 -8.68 -14.41
CA PRO A 147 5.50 -7.45 -15.11
C PRO A 147 4.34 -6.86 -15.90
N ALA A 148 3.55 -7.70 -16.59
CA ALA A 148 2.38 -7.26 -17.34
C ALA A 148 1.28 -6.71 -16.42
N ALA A 149 1.11 -7.32 -15.26
CA ALA A 149 0.15 -6.91 -14.24
C ALA A 149 0.53 -5.58 -13.59
N ILE A 150 1.81 -5.40 -13.21
CA ILE A 150 2.32 -4.15 -12.65
C ILE A 150 2.14 -3.01 -13.66
N GLN A 151 2.42 -3.26 -14.96
CA GLN A 151 2.16 -2.27 -16.00
C GLN A 151 0.66 -1.96 -16.16
N LEU A 152 -0.23 -2.94 -16.01
CA LEU A 152 -1.68 -2.69 -16.05
C LEU A 152 -2.14 -1.86 -14.87
N LEU A 153 -1.63 -2.14 -13.67
CA LEU A 153 -1.89 -1.33 -12.49
C LEU A 153 -1.41 0.12 -12.72
N ALA A 154 -0.24 0.31 -13.33
CA ALA A 154 0.27 1.64 -13.68
C ALA A 154 -0.71 2.43 -14.55
N ASP A 155 -1.19 1.78 -15.61
CA ASP A 155 -2.10 2.37 -16.57
C ASP A 155 -3.45 2.68 -15.93
N LEU A 156 -3.96 1.80 -15.05
CA LEU A 156 -5.19 2.03 -14.30
C LEU A 156 -5.05 3.20 -13.31
N ILE A 157 -3.96 3.26 -12.54
CA ILE A 157 -3.68 4.41 -11.66
C ILE A 157 -3.61 5.71 -12.48
N SER A 158 -3.10 5.66 -13.72
CA SER A 158 -3.01 6.83 -14.61
C SER A 158 -4.37 7.42 -15.02
N VAL A 159 -5.47 6.67 -14.86
CA VAL A 159 -6.83 7.09 -15.22
C VAL A 159 -7.82 7.03 -14.04
N ALA A 160 -7.35 6.64 -12.85
CA ALA A 160 -8.13 6.61 -11.62
C ALA A 160 -8.63 8.02 -11.19
N PRO A 161 -9.59 8.10 -10.24
CA PRO A 161 -10.17 9.34 -9.74
C PRO A 161 -9.13 10.37 -9.26
N ALA A 162 -9.52 11.65 -9.23
CA ALA A 162 -8.61 12.76 -8.92
C ALA A 162 -8.04 12.70 -7.50
N LEU A 163 -8.76 12.11 -6.54
CA LEU A 163 -8.28 11.85 -5.19
C LEU A 163 -8.33 10.34 -4.93
N GLN A 164 -7.17 9.74 -4.69
CA GLN A 164 -7.06 8.31 -4.42
C GLN A 164 -6.13 8.04 -3.24
N PHE A 165 -6.51 7.06 -2.42
CA PHE A 165 -5.71 6.52 -1.33
C PHE A 165 -5.26 5.10 -1.66
N CYS A 166 -4.02 4.77 -1.29
CA CYS A 166 -3.46 3.43 -1.37
C CYS A 166 -2.88 3.05 -0.01
N ILE A 167 -3.37 1.96 0.58
CA ILE A 167 -2.93 1.46 1.88
C ILE A 167 -2.32 0.07 1.65
N ILE A 168 -1.06 -0.08 2.04
CA ILE A 168 -0.29 -1.30 1.84
C ILE A 168 0.34 -1.67 3.18
N ASP A 169 -0.22 -2.68 3.84
CA ASP A 169 0.16 -3.11 5.18
C ASP A 169 0.82 -4.49 5.16
N GLY A 170 1.99 -4.63 5.77
CA GLY A 170 2.64 -5.91 6.03
C GLY A 170 3.71 -6.32 5.01
N LEU A 171 4.34 -5.37 4.30
CA LEU A 171 5.36 -5.67 3.29
C LEU A 171 6.59 -6.40 3.84
N GLU A 172 6.87 -6.28 5.14
CA GLU A 172 7.97 -6.97 5.83
C GLU A 172 7.89 -8.49 5.72
N ILE A 173 6.71 -9.05 5.38
CA ILE A 173 6.56 -10.48 5.11
C ILE A 173 7.47 -10.99 4.00
N PHE A 174 7.87 -10.11 3.09
CA PHE A 174 8.78 -10.43 2.00
C PHE A 174 10.25 -10.20 2.34
N ASP A 175 10.53 -9.63 3.52
CA ASP A 175 11.91 -9.51 3.96
C ASP A 175 12.53 -10.90 4.20
N GLY A 176 13.83 -11.03 3.92
CA GLY A 176 14.52 -12.33 3.96
C GLY A 176 14.17 -13.32 2.83
N CYS A 177 13.27 -12.97 1.90
CA CYS A 177 12.96 -13.82 0.74
C CYS A 177 13.97 -13.65 -0.39
N GLU A 178 15.22 -14.02 -0.11
CA GLU A 178 16.37 -13.74 -0.98
C GLU A 178 16.47 -14.67 -2.21
N GLY A 179 15.67 -15.73 -2.26
CA GLY A 179 15.87 -16.84 -3.20
C GLY A 179 15.58 -16.57 -4.67
N SER A 180 14.87 -15.48 -5.01
CA SER A 180 14.53 -15.15 -6.41
C SER A 180 14.80 -13.68 -6.73
N THR A 181 15.79 -13.44 -7.60
CA THR A 181 16.13 -12.11 -8.14
C THR A 181 14.96 -11.49 -8.91
N LEU A 182 14.19 -12.33 -9.62
CA LEU A 182 13.00 -11.89 -10.35
C LEU A 182 11.89 -11.41 -9.41
N PHE A 183 11.66 -12.12 -8.31
CA PHE A 183 10.71 -11.69 -7.28
C PHE A 183 11.08 -10.31 -6.71
N ARG A 184 12.33 -10.15 -6.24
CA ARG A 184 12.80 -8.87 -5.69
C ARG A 184 12.68 -7.73 -6.70
N LYS A 185 13.00 -8.01 -7.97
CA LYS A 185 12.80 -7.04 -9.04
C LYS A 185 11.32 -6.63 -9.17
N ASN A 186 10.39 -7.59 -9.23
CA ASN A 186 8.96 -7.30 -9.35
C ASN A 186 8.41 -6.56 -8.12
N LEU A 187 8.84 -6.91 -6.91
CA LEU A 187 8.47 -6.19 -5.68
C LEU A 187 8.96 -4.74 -5.73
N LYS A 188 10.23 -4.53 -6.13
CA LYS A 188 10.80 -3.21 -6.32
C LYS A 188 10.07 -2.43 -7.41
N ASP A 189 9.71 -3.07 -8.52
CA ASP A 189 8.99 -2.44 -9.64
C ASP A 189 7.59 -1.99 -9.19
N LEU A 190 6.88 -2.79 -8.37
CA LEU A 190 5.60 -2.40 -7.77
C LEU A 190 5.74 -1.20 -6.82
N ILE A 191 6.69 -1.25 -5.89
CA ILE A 191 6.93 -0.15 -4.94
C ILE A 191 7.31 1.13 -5.70
N THR A 192 8.24 1.01 -6.66
CA THR A 192 8.68 2.12 -7.51
C THR A 192 7.50 2.72 -8.28
N LEU A 193 6.61 1.88 -8.82
CA LEU A 193 5.41 2.32 -9.50
C LEU A 193 4.51 3.18 -8.60
N ILE A 194 4.22 2.68 -7.40
CA ILE A 194 3.34 3.35 -6.43
C ILE A 194 3.96 4.68 -6.03
N CYS A 195 5.24 4.69 -5.66
CA CYS A 195 5.95 5.92 -5.27
C CYS A 195 6.00 6.95 -6.41
N LYS A 196 6.30 6.53 -7.65
CA LYS A 196 6.31 7.43 -8.81
C LYS A 196 4.93 8.02 -9.10
N SER A 197 3.87 7.25 -8.87
CA SER A 197 2.49 7.72 -9.04
C SER A 197 2.13 8.86 -8.08
N VAL A 198 2.78 8.94 -6.91
CA VAL A 198 2.59 10.05 -5.95
C VAL A 198 3.26 11.33 -6.46
N VAL A 199 4.47 11.22 -6.99
CA VAL A 199 5.26 12.36 -7.49
C VAL A 199 4.66 12.96 -8.77
N ALA A 200 3.92 12.16 -9.54
CA ALA A 200 3.27 12.61 -10.76
C ALA A 200 2.10 13.57 -10.45
N LYS A 201 2.39 14.88 -10.50
CA LYS A 201 1.42 15.97 -10.24
C LYS A 201 0.20 15.96 -11.16
N SER A 202 0.35 15.39 -12.36
CA SER A 202 -0.76 15.16 -13.28
C SER A 202 -0.52 13.90 -14.09
N PHE A 203 -1.60 13.23 -14.44
CA PHE A 203 -1.62 12.30 -15.56
C PHE A 203 -2.68 12.80 -16.52
N SER A 204 -2.43 12.63 -17.83
CA SER A 204 -3.32 13.07 -18.90
C SER A 204 -3.79 14.55 -18.78
N GLY A 205 -3.01 15.40 -18.10
CA GLY A 205 -3.30 16.82 -17.93
C GLY A 205 -4.29 17.17 -16.80
N ARG A 206 -4.75 16.18 -16.01
CA ARG A 206 -5.59 16.42 -14.83
C ARG A 206 -4.73 16.43 -13.57
N GLU A 207 -4.92 17.46 -12.73
CA GLU A 207 -4.31 17.52 -11.40
C GLU A 207 -4.92 16.42 -10.52
N ARG A 208 -4.05 15.67 -9.83
CA ARG A 208 -4.48 14.53 -9.00
C ARG A 208 -3.70 14.48 -7.69
N ILE A 209 -4.37 14.02 -6.65
CA ILE A 209 -3.84 13.77 -5.32
C ILE A 209 -3.83 12.26 -5.11
N PHE A 210 -2.64 11.68 -5.03
CA PHE A 210 -2.44 10.28 -4.73
C PHE A 210 -1.70 10.14 -3.40
N LYS A 211 -2.37 9.54 -2.43
CA LYS A 211 -1.88 9.39 -1.06
C LYS A 211 -1.60 7.92 -0.78
N VAL A 212 -0.36 7.61 -0.39
CA VAL A 212 0.06 6.24 -0.10
C VAL A 212 0.41 6.11 1.37
N LEU A 213 -0.14 5.10 2.04
CA LEU A 213 0.22 4.69 3.38
C LEU A 213 0.84 3.30 3.33
N PHE A 214 2.10 3.21 3.73
CA PHE A 214 2.76 1.95 4.03
C PHE A 214 2.75 1.75 5.55
N THR A 215 2.36 0.56 6.00
CA THR A 215 2.49 0.16 7.41
C THR A 215 3.21 -1.16 7.49
N THR A 216 4.25 -1.25 8.32
CA THR A 216 5.11 -2.44 8.43
C THR A 216 5.45 -2.75 9.88
N ASN A 217 5.66 -4.01 10.24
CA ASN A 217 6.23 -4.42 11.52
C ASN A 217 7.70 -4.78 11.33
N GLY A 218 8.54 -3.75 11.29
CA GLY A 218 9.96 -3.81 10.97
C GLY A 218 10.31 -3.12 9.66
N PHE A 219 11.61 -3.03 9.42
CA PHE A 219 12.20 -2.34 8.30
C PHE A 219 11.98 -3.08 6.97
N VAL A 220 11.71 -2.33 5.89
CA VAL A 220 11.60 -2.88 4.52
C VAL A 220 12.57 -2.15 3.61
N ARG A 221 13.59 -2.88 3.12
CA ARG A 221 14.69 -2.33 2.32
C ARG A 221 14.21 -1.66 1.03
N GLU A 222 13.25 -2.27 0.35
CA GLU A 222 12.71 -1.76 -0.92
C GLU A 222 11.93 -0.45 -0.73
N LEU A 223 11.31 -0.22 0.43
CA LEU A 223 10.66 1.05 0.78
C LEU A 223 11.70 2.13 1.10
N ALA A 224 12.74 1.80 1.85
CA ALA A 224 13.81 2.74 2.18
C ALA A 224 14.52 3.30 0.95
N GLY A 225 14.64 2.50 -0.12
CA GLY A 225 15.17 2.96 -1.41
C GLY A 225 14.31 4.02 -2.12
N CYS A 226 13.10 4.31 -1.63
CA CYS A 226 12.20 5.36 -2.14
C CYS A 226 12.22 6.65 -1.31
N HIS A 227 12.98 6.68 -0.21
CA HIS A 227 13.02 7.77 0.77
C HIS A 227 13.56 9.10 0.20
N ASP A 228 14.31 9.08 -0.90
CA ASP A 228 14.88 10.29 -1.51
C ASP A 228 13.83 11.19 -2.22
N ALA A 229 12.55 10.79 -2.23
CA ALA A 229 11.47 11.63 -2.73
C ALA A 229 11.02 12.64 -1.67
N GLU A 230 10.96 13.93 -2.01
CA GLU A 230 10.49 15.02 -1.11
C GLU A 230 9.11 14.79 -0.48
N SER A 231 8.33 13.84 -1.02
CA SER A 231 6.98 13.50 -0.56
C SER A 231 6.92 12.23 0.30
N PHE A 232 8.06 11.71 0.77
CA PHE A 232 8.15 10.49 1.58
C PHE A 232 8.46 10.81 3.05
N GLU A 233 7.54 10.51 3.95
CA GLU A 233 7.72 10.63 5.40
C GLU A 233 7.74 9.24 6.05
N ARG A 234 8.78 8.94 6.83
CA ARG A 234 8.87 7.72 7.66
C ARG A 234 8.68 8.10 9.12
N LEU A 235 7.82 7.36 9.82
CA LEU A 235 7.58 7.49 11.26
C LEU A 235 7.90 6.16 11.94
N THR A 236 8.50 6.23 13.12
CA THR A 236 8.63 5.08 14.02
C THR A 236 7.94 5.38 15.35
N TYR A 237 7.64 4.34 16.14
CA TYR A 237 7.07 4.52 17.49
C TYR A 237 8.12 4.85 18.55
N ASP A 238 9.42 4.74 18.22
CA ASP A 238 10.53 4.84 19.17
C ASP A 238 11.22 6.23 19.16
N ASP A 239 10.77 7.16 18.32
CA ASP A 239 11.35 8.50 18.16
C ASP A 239 11.17 9.43 19.40
N GLU A 240 10.69 8.92 20.54
CA GLU A 240 10.42 9.68 21.78
C GLU A 240 11.45 9.46 22.92
N GLU A 241 12.40 8.52 22.85
CA GLU A 241 13.27 8.23 24.02
C GLU A 241 14.77 8.61 23.90
N GLU A 242 15.31 8.95 22.73
CA GLU A 242 16.76 9.26 22.63
C GLU A 242 17.14 10.72 22.96
N ASP A 243 16.20 11.67 22.95
CA ASP A 243 16.52 13.10 23.15
C ASP A 243 16.51 13.57 24.63
N GLU A 244 16.01 12.77 25.59
CA GLU A 244 15.98 13.14 27.02
C GLU A 244 17.07 12.47 27.89
N LEU A 245 17.87 11.55 27.35
CA LEU A 245 18.87 10.79 28.13
C LEU A 245 20.33 11.29 28.03
N LEU A 246 20.59 12.40 27.34
CA LEU A 246 21.95 12.98 27.21
C LEU A 246 22.22 14.24 28.04
N THR A 247 21.32 14.66 28.94
CA THR A 247 21.67 15.66 29.97
C THR A 247 22.28 14.99 31.20
N TYR A 248 23.53 14.51 31.09
CA TYR A 248 24.34 14.25 32.28
C TYR A 248 24.74 15.58 32.95
N PRO A 249 24.63 15.70 34.29
CA PRO A 249 25.04 16.91 35.00
C PRO A 249 26.56 17.04 34.97
N ARG A 250 27.05 18.25 34.68
CA ARG A 250 28.47 18.62 34.85
C ARG A 250 28.86 18.37 36.32
N PRO A 251 29.94 17.62 36.61
CA PRO A 251 30.46 17.58 37.95
C PRO A 251 31.05 18.95 38.30
N SER A 252 30.52 19.55 39.35
CA SER A 252 31.08 20.69 40.05
C SER A 252 32.16 20.22 41.03
N HIS A 253 33.31 20.91 40.97
CA HIS A 253 34.49 20.89 41.83
C HIS A 253 35.60 19.87 41.50
#